data_AF-A0A1V0AL25-F1
#
_entry.id   AF-A0A1V0AL25-F1
#
_cell.length_a   1.000
_cell.length_b   1.000
_cell.length_c   1.000
_cell.angle_alpha   90.00
_cell.angle_beta   90.00
_cell.angle_gamma   90.00
#
_symmetry.space_group_name_H-M   'P 1'
#
loop_
_entity.id
_entity.type
_entity.pdbx_description
1 polymer ?
#
loop_
_entity_poly.entity_id
_entity_poly.type
_entity_poly.pdbx_seq_one_letter_code
_entity_poly.pdbx_strand_id
1 'polypeptide(L)'
;MYADPPAPRARGRNEAPPPAPTGPDGVQHPWRFNPDYTKLVEAWEEVLPRLETLSTALDKAYSLARSPQTWDAPVGERYVEDIREWRRSLALYRHAVLTAISDAAEDTPRWVRTTDVPQPFW
;
A
#
# COMPACT_ATOMS: atom_id res chain seq x y z
N MET A 1 2.35 13.95 -12.82
CA MET A 1 2.81 13.21 -11.61
C MET A 1 1.78 12.13 -11.39
N TYR A 2 2.18 10.85 -11.24
CA TYR A 2 1.21 9.79 -10.93
C TYR A 2 0.63 10.07 -9.55
N ALA A 3 -0.69 10.22 -9.46
CA ALA A 3 -1.36 10.29 -8.18
C ALA A 3 -1.35 8.91 -7.53
N ASP A 4 -1.15 8.85 -6.22
CA ASP A 4 -1.31 7.60 -5.50
C ASP A 4 -2.78 7.14 -5.61
N PRO A 5 -3.03 5.83 -5.77
CA PRO A 5 -4.38 5.29 -5.82
C PRO A 5 -5.07 5.42 -4.45
N PRO A 6 -6.40 5.20 -4.37
CA PRO A 6 -7.08 5.20 -3.09
C PRO A 6 -6.57 4.06 -2.19
N ALA A 7 -6.34 4.38 -0.91
CA ALA A 7 -5.95 3.40 0.09
C ALA A 7 -7.10 2.41 0.39
N PRO A 8 -6.80 1.12 0.64
CA PRO A 8 -7.79 0.18 1.15
C PRO A 8 -8.31 0.62 2.51
N ARG A 9 -9.61 0.39 2.76
CA ARG A 9 -10.30 0.95 3.93
C ARG A 9 -10.39 -0.09 5.05
N ALA A 10 -9.73 0.19 6.16
CA ALA A 10 -9.89 -0.55 7.41
C ALA A 10 -11.37 -0.70 7.81
N ARG A 11 -11.69 -1.74 8.57
CA ARG A 11 -13.05 -1.97 9.07
C ARG A 11 -13.50 -0.79 9.94
N GLY A 12 -14.59 -0.14 9.55
CA GLY A 12 -15.18 0.93 10.36
C GLY A 12 -15.74 0.40 11.69
N ARG A 13 -15.68 1.22 12.75
CA ARG A 13 -16.14 0.86 14.11
C ARG A 13 -17.60 0.38 14.15
N ASN A 14 -18.45 0.97 13.32
CA ASN A 14 -19.88 0.65 13.21
C ASN A 14 -20.22 0.01 11.86
N GLU A 15 -19.21 -0.48 11.14
CA GLU A 15 -19.41 -1.09 9.83
C GLU A 15 -20.01 -2.49 10.00
N ALA A 16 -21.19 -2.68 9.41
CA ALA A 16 -21.91 -3.93 9.40
C ALA A 16 -21.71 -4.67 8.07
N PRO A 17 -21.74 -6.01 8.08
CA PRO A 17 -21.77 -6.79 6.86
C PRO A 17 -23.01 -6.48 6.01
N PRO A 18 -22.99 -6.81 4.71
CA PRO A 18 -24.21 -6.78 3.89
C PRO A 18 -25.30 -7.70 4.50
N PRO A 19 -26.59 -7.46 4.20
CA PRO A 19 -27.68 -8.31 4.68
C PRO A 19 -27.38 -9.79 4.41
N ALA A 20 -27.49 -10.64 5.44
CA ALA A 20 -27.25 -12.07 5.30
C ALA A 20 -28.20 -12.65 4.24
N PRO A 21 -27.68 -13.27 3.16
CA PRO A 21 -28.53 -13.99 2.22
C PRO A 21 -29.16 -15.14 2.99
N THR A 22 -30.48 -15.30 2.89
CA THR A 22 -31.12 -16.55 3.33
C THR A 22 -30.49 -17.67 2.52
N GLY A 23 -29.68 -18.53 3.15
CA GLY A 23 -29.08 -19.65 2.46
C GLY A 23 -30.17 -20.60 1.93
N PRO A 24 -29.91 -21.36 0.85
CA PRO A 24 -30.84 -22.37 0.36
C PRO A 24 -31.13 -23.48 1.39
N ASP A 25 -30.30 -23.58 2.43
CA ASP A 25 -30.44 -24.43 3.62
C ASP A 25 -31.31 -23.81 4.74
N GLY A 26 -31.78 -22.58 4.57
CA GLY A 26 -32.51 -21.83 5.60
C GLY A 26 -31.64 -21.38 6.78
N VAL A 27 -30.31 -21.57 6.72
CA VAL A 27 -29.38 -21.23 7.79
C VAL A 27 -28.73 -19.87 7.50
N GLN A 28 -28.75 -18.98 8.50
CA GLN A 28 -27.99 -17.74 8.43
C GLN A 28 -26.51 -18.05 8.71
N HIS A 29 -25.67 -17.92 7.69
CA HIS A 29 -24.23 -18.02 7.86
C HIS A 29 -23.68 -16.69 8.38
N PRO A 30 -23.03 -16.65 9.55
CA PRO A 30 -22.52 -15.40 10.08
C PRO A 30 -21.42 -14.86 9.18
N TRP A 31 -21.48 -13.55 8.91
CA TRP A 31 -20.43 -12.83 8.22
C TRP A 31 -19.25 -12.57 9.13
N ARG A 32 -18.07 -12.52 8.53
CA ARG A 32 -16.87 -11.99 9.18
C ARG A 32 -16.13 -11.06 8.24
N PHE A 33 -15.38 -10.12 8.80
CA PHE A 33 -14.51 -9.27 7.99
C PHE A 33 -13.39 -10.14 7.40
N ASN A 34 -13.09 -9.94 6.13
CA ASN A 34 -12.14 -10.79 5.41
C ASN A 34 -10.71 -10.56 5.93
N PRO A 35 -10.04 -11.58 6.52
CA PRO A 35 -8.67 -11.41 6.99
C PRO A 35 -7.68 -11.16 5.85
N ASP A 36 -7.95 -11.65 4.63
CA ASP A 36 -7.06 -11.39 3.49
C ASP A 36 -7.17 -9.93 3.05
N TYR A 37 -8.36 -9.33 3.14
CA TYR A 37 -8.52 -7.88 2.97
C TYR A 37 -7.78 -7.11 4.07
N THR A 38 -7.84 -7.56 5.33
CA THR A 38 -7.11 -6.93 6.44
C THR A 38 -5.60 -6.89 6.17
N LYS A 39 -5.01 -7.97 5.65
CA LYS A 39 -3.58 -8.00 5.28
C LYS A 39 -3.22 -6.94 4.24
N LEU A 40 -4.12 -6.64 3.30
CA LEU A 40 -3.90 -5.58 2.30
C LEU A 40 -3.91 -4.18 2.92
N VAL A 41 -4.80 -3.95 3.91
CA VAL A 41 -4.82 -2.71 4.69
C VAL A 41 -3.51 -2.55 5.47
N GLU A 42 -3.09 -3.59 6.19
CA GLU A 42 -1.84 -3.61 6.95
C GLU A 42 -0.63 -3.38 6.04
N ALA A 43 -0.59 -4.03 4.87
CA ALA A 43 0.47 -3.84 3.88
C ALA A 43 0.55 -2.38 3.40
N TRP A 44 -0.60 -1.74 3.14
CA TRP A 44 -0.63 -0.33 2.78
C TRP A 44 -0.07 0.57 3.90
N GLU A 45 -0.55 0.38 5.12
CA GLU A 45 -0.14 1.15 6.31
C GLU A 45 1.35 0.98 6.62
N GLU A 46 1.93 -0.19 6.34
CA GLU A 46 3.35 -0.47 6.55
C GLU A 46 4.24 0.09 5.43
N VAL A 47 3.81 -0.03 4.16
CA VAL A 47 4.64 0.30 3.00
C VAL A 47 4.68 1.81 2.73
N LEU A 48 3.53 2.49 2.80
CA LEU A 48 3.43 3.91 2.45
C LEU A 48 4.41 4.79 3.24
N PRO A 49 4.49 4.73 4.58
CA PRO A 49 5.41 5.57 5.36
C PRO A 49 6.89 5.27 5.06
N ARG A 50 7.22 4.01 4.74
CA ARG A 50 8.60 3.62 4.38
C ARG A 50 9.01 4.23 3.05
N LEU A 51 8.13 4.21 2.05
CA LEU A 51 8.37 4.85 0.76
C LEU A 51 8.51 6.37 0.89
N GLU A 52 7.73 7.01 1.76
CA GLU A 52 7.85 8.44 2.07
C GLU A 52 9.18 8.78 2.75
N THR A 53 9.61 7.92 3.67
CA THR A 53 10.91 8.05 4.35
C THR A 53 12.06 7.97 3.33
N LEU A 54 12.01 6.99 2.43
CA LEU A 54 13.02 6.84 1.36
C LEU A 54 13.03 8.05 0.42
N SER A 55 11.86 8.55 0.01
CA SER A 55 11.76 9.73 -0.84
C SER A 55 12.40 10.95 -0.17
N THR A 56 12.07 11.16 1.10
CA THR A 56 12.62 12.26 1.92
C THR A 56 14.13 12.15 2.07
N ALA A 57 14.65 10.94 2.28
CA ALA A 57 16.08 10.69 2.37
C ALA A 57 16.81 11.03 1.07
N LEU A 58 16.24 10.64 -0.09
CA LEU A 58 16.79 10.96 -1.40
C LEU A 58 16.71 12.47 -1.71
N ASP A 59 15.63 13.14 -1.32
CA ASP A 59 15.51 14.59 -1.49
C ASP A 59 16.56 15.36 -0.67
N LYS A 60 16.85 14.89 0.54
CA LYS A 60 17.93 15.44 1.38
C LYS A 60 19.30 15.19 0.74
N ALA A 61 19.57 13.98 0.26
CA ALA A 61 20.82 13.64 -0.42
C ALA A 61 21.01 14.49 -1.70
N TYR A 62 19.96 14.64 -2.51
CA TYR A 62 19.94 15.50 -3.69
C TYR A 62 20.28 16.96 -3.34
N SER A 63 19.68 17.48 -2.26
CA SER A 63 19.89 18.85 -1.80
C SER A 63 21.32 19.12 -1.36
N LEU A 64 22.00 18.12 -0.79
CA LEU A 64 23.42 18.20 -0.44
C LEU A 64 24.31 18.06 -1.68
N ALA A 65 24.01 17.12 -2.57
CA ALA A 65 24.80 16.88 -3.79
C ALA A 65 24.83 18.09 -4.73
N ARG A 66 23.73 18.86 -4.83
CA ARG A 66 23.67 20.08 -5.64
C ARG A 66 24.41 21.28 -5.03
N SER A 67 24.86 21.19 -3.77
CA SER A 67 25.53 22.29 -3.10
C SER A 67 26.97 22.41 -3.63
N PRO A 68 27.37 23.55 -4.23
CA PRO A 68 28.74 23.77 -4.70
C PRO A 68 29.79 23.70 -3.59
N GLN A 69 29.37 23.73 -2.34
CA GLN A 69 30.23 23.67 -1.16
C GLN A 69 30.54 22.23 -0.73
N THR A 70 29.87 21.22 -1.31
CA THR A 70 29.95 19.83 -0.86
C THR A 70 30.84 18.96 -1.76
N TRP A 71 30.97 19.28 -3.06
CA TRP A 71 31.74 18.48 -4.02
C TRP A 71 32.44 19.36 -5.06
N ASP A 72 33.59 18.91 -5.57
CA ASP A 72 34.17 19.46 -6.79
C ASP A 72 33.19 19.25 -7.97
N ALA A 73 33.07 20.27 -8.83
CA ALA A 73 31.99 20.39 -9.82
C ALA A 73 31.71 19.13 -10.68
N PRO A 74 32.71 18.41 -11.24
CA PRO A 74 32.45 17.24 -12.08
C PRO A 74 31.91 16.03 -11.31
N VAL A 75 32.31 15.88 -10.05
CA VAL A 75 31.85 14.78 -9.18
C VAL A 75 30.40 15.05 -8.76
N GLY A 76 30.10 16.29 -8.37
CA GLY A 76 28.75 16.71 -8.01
C GLY A 76 27.73 16.48 -9.12
N GLU A 77 28.07 16.81 -10.37
CA GLU A 77 27.17 16.63 -11.53
C GLU A 77 26.75 15.17 -11.75
N ARG A 78 27.70 14.24 -11.70
CA ARG A 78 27.40 12.81 -11.85
C ARG A 78 26.51 12.28 -10.73
N TYR A 79 26.81 12.62 -9.47
CA TYR A 79 25.99 12.21 -8.33
C TYR A 79 24.57 12.79 -8.40
N VAL A 80 24.42 14.02 -8.88
CA VAL A 80 23.11 14.67 -9.07
C VAL A 80 22.28 13.91 -10.11
N GLU A 81 22.87 13.49 -11.22
CA GLU A 81 22.19 12.68 -12.24
C GLU A 81 21.78 11.30 -11.70
N ASP A 82 22.69 10.59 -11.05
CA ASP A 82 22.38 9.29 -10.45
C ASP A 82 21.20 9.43 -9.46
N ILE A 83 21.25 10.41 -8.53
CA ILE A 83 20.17 10.64 -7.55
C ILE A 83 18.83 10.99 -8.25
N ARG A 84 18.85 11.70 -9.38
CA ARG A 84 17.62 11.95 -10.16
C ARG A 84 17.02 10.66 -10.70
N GLU A 85 17.85 9.75 -11.18
CA GLU A 85 17.41 8.43 -11.65
C GLU A 85 16.83 7.59 -10.50
N TRP A 86 17.49 7.57 -9.34
CA TRP A 86 16.97 6.90 -8.14
C TRP A 86 15.62 7.47 -7.70
N ARG A 87 15.46 8.80 -7.69
CA ARG A 87 14.19 9.47 -7.35
C ARG A 87 13.08 9.10 -8.34
N ARG A 88 13.38 9.06 -9.64
CA ARG A 88 12.42 8.66 -10.67
C ARG A 88 12.00 7.20 -10.49
N SER A 89 12.98 6.32 -10.27
CA SER A 89 12.75 4.89 -10.06
C SER A 89 11.92 4.64 -8.80
N LEU A 90 12.20 5.34 -7.71
CA LEU A 90 11.42 5.25 -6.47
C LEU A 90 9.98 5.73 -6.66
N ALA A 91 9.76 6.82 -7.41
CA ALA A 91 8.42 7.32 -7.70
C ALA A 91 7.59 6.31 -8.51
N LEU A 92 8.21 5.68 -9.52
CA LEU A 92 7.58 4.61 -10.31
C LEU A 92 7.29 3.38 -9.44
N TYR A 93 8.23 2.97 -8.61
CA TYR A 93 8.07 1.85 -7.70
C TYR A 93 6.95 2.09 -6.68
N ARG A 94 6.89 3.30 -6.08
CA ARG A 94 5.80 3.69 -5.18
C ARG A 94 4.46 3.53 -5.87
N HIS A 95 4.31 4.12 -7.05
CA HIS A 95 3.06 4.04 -7.79
C HIS A 95 2.67 2.59 -8.07
N ALA A 96 3.59 1.77 -8.59
CA ALA A 96 3.33 0.37 -8.91
C ALA A 96 2.91 -0.46 -7.69
N VAL A 97 3.60 -0.31 -6.56
CA VAL A 97 3.27 -1.07 -5.34
C VAL A 97 1.94 -0.65 -4.74
N LEU A 98 1.68 0.66 -4.66
CA LEU A 98 0.40 1.14 -4.12
C LEU A 98 -0.77 0.76 -5.04
N THR A 99 -0.58 0.81 -6.36
CA THR A 99 -1.57 0.32 -7.33
C THR A 99 -1.84 -1.16 -7.14
N ALA A 100 -0.80 -2.00 -7.04
CA ALA A 100 -0.98 -3.43 -6.82
C ALA A 100 -1.77 -3.75 -5.54
N ILE A 101 -1.53 -3.01 -4.45
CA ILE A 101 -2.29 -3.19 -3.21
C ILE A 101 -3.74 -2.72 -3.37
N SER A 102 -3.96 -1.59 -4.04
CA SER A 102 -5.29 -1.01 -4.27
C SER A 102 -6.14 -1.93 -5.16
N ASP A 103 -5.59 -2.38 -6.28
CA ASP A 103 -6.25 -3.28 -7.23
C ASP A 103 -6.61 -4.62 -6.53
N ALA A 104 -5.66 -5.20 -5.80
CA ALA A 104 -5.92 -6.42 -5.03
C ALA A 104 -7.02 -6.22 -3.97
N ALA A 105 -7.10 -5.04 -3.36
CA ALA A 105 -8.15 -4.73 -2.40
C ALA A 105 -9.51 -4.51 -3.06
N GLU A 106 -9.55 -3.96 -4.28
CA GLU A 106 -10.78 -3.84 -5.06
C GLU A 106 -11.34 -5.21 -5.44
N ASP A 107 -10.48 -6.15 -5.84
CA ASP A 107 -10.86 -7.52 -6.18
C ASP A 107 -11.16 -8.42 -4.96
N THR A 108 -10.82 -7.98 -3.76
CA THR A 108 -11.01 -8.76 -2.52
C THR A 108 -12.28 -8.34 -1.79
N PRO A 109 -13.25 -9.25 -1.57
CA PRO A 109 -14.46 -8.91 -0.83
C PRO A 109 -14.11 -8.58 0.63
N ARG A 110 -14.64 -7.46 1.15
CA ARG A 110 -14.40 -7.01 2.53
C ARG A 110 -15.07 -7.91 3.59
N TRP A 111 -16.13 -8.61 3.19
CA TRP A 111 -16.87 -9.54 4.05
C TRP A 111 -16.93 -10.91 3.39
N VAL A 112 -16.67 -11.95 4.18
CA VAL A 112 -16.76 -13.35 3.76
C VAL A 112 -17.64 -14.11 4.73
N ARG A 113 -18.31 -15.16 4.26
CA ARG A 113 -19.05 -16.03 5.18
C ARG A 113 -18.05 -16.81 6.03
N THR A 114 -18.43 -17.10 7.26
CA THR A 114 -17.62 -17.93 8.16
C THR A 114 -17.40 -19.35 7.66
N THR A 115 -18.28 -19.86 6.79
CA THR A 115 -18.17 -21.16 6.12
C THR A 115 -17.22 -21.19 4.93
N ASP A 116 -16.99 -20.05 4.28
CA ASP A 116 -16.06 -19.93 3.14
C ASP A 116 -14.59 -19.91 3.59
N VAL A 117 -14.37 -20.01 4.89
CA VAL A 117 -13.04 -19.88 5.47
C VAL A 117 -12.70 -21.20 6.14
N PRO A 118 -11.51 -21.77 5.85
CA PRO A 118 -10.98 -22.88 6.63
C PRO A 118 -11.07 -22.58 8.14
N GLN A 119 -11.93 -23.33 8.84
CA GLN A 119 -11.93 -23.37 10.29
C GLN A 119 -10.61 -23.99 10.72
N PRO A 120 -9.86 -23.38 11.64
CA PRO A 120 -8.68 -24.04 12.18
C PRO A 120 -9.13 -25.28 12.97
N PHE A 121 -8.56 -26.44 12.66
CA PHE A 121 -8.84 -27.70 13.33
C PHE A 121 -8.14 -27.73 14.70
N TRP A 122 -8.84 -27.32 15.76
CA TRP A 122 -8.49 -27.65 17.14
C TRP A 122 -9.73 -27.71 18.02
#